data_AF-A0A2E0S354-F1
#
_entry.id   AF-A0A2E0S354-F1
#
_cell.length_a   1.000
_cell.length_b   1.000
_cell.length_c   1.000
_cell.angle_alpha   90.00
_cell.angle_beta   90.00
_cell.angle_gamma   90.00
#
_symmetry.space_group_name_H-M   'P 1'
#
loop_
_entity.id
_entity.type
_entity.pdbx_description
1 polymer ?
#
loop_
_entity_poly.entity_id
_entity_poly.type
_entity_poly.pdbx_seq_one_letter_code
_entity_poly.pdbx_strand_id
1 'polypeptide(L)' 'MAYKILGTAVSNPANSTIGSATAVACTLASTVTITLEDGAGTAEGTISLPTGTHKVYKKSTQTLTFTGSATSIAHSD' A
#
# COMPACT_ATOMS: atom_id res chain seq x y z
N MET A 1 15.60 -1.64 9.91
CA MET A 1 14.40 -1.80 10.76
C MET A 1 13.46 -2.74 10.03
N ALA A 2 13.17 -3.92 10.59
CA ALA A 2 12.25 -4.88 9.97
C ALA A 2 10.82 -4.51 10.38
N TYR A 3 9.96 -4.19 9.42
CA TYR A 3 8.57 -3.81 9.67
C TYR A 3 7.72 -5.08 9.78
N LYS A 4 6.95 -5.22 10.86
CA LYS A 4 6.10 -6.38 11.13
C LYS A 4 4.79 -6.25 10.35
N ILE A 5 4.57 -7.13 9.39
CA ILE A 5 3.29 -7.27 8.69
C ILE A 5 2.31 -7.93 9.66
N LEU A 6 1.25 -7.21 10.05
CA LEU A 6 0.28 -7.65 11.08
C LEU A 6 -0.96 -8.36 10.51
N GLY A 7 -1.08 -8.46 9.19
CA GLY A 7 -2.21 -9.09 8.51
C GLY A 7 -1.77 -10.17 7.52
N THR A 8 -2.74 -10.90 6.97
CA THR A 8 -2.51 -11.82 5.84
C THR A 8 -1.98 -11.01 4.66
N ALA A 9 -0.76 -11.29 4.23
CA ALA A 9 -0.17 -10.68 3.05
C ALA A 9 -1.07 -10.94 1.84
N VAL A 10 -1.62 -9.88 1.24
CA VAL A 10 -2.33 -10.02 -0.03
C VAL A 10 -1.29 -10.10 -1.14
N SER A 11 -1.19 -11.27 -1.78
CA SER A 11 -0.33 -11.48 -2.95
C SER A 11 -1.05 -11.00 -4.21
N ASN A 12 -0.40 -10.13 -4.98
CA ASN A 12 -0.94 -9.56 -6.22
C ASN A 12 -2.32 -8.87 -6.04
N PRO A 13 -2.44 -7.87 -5.14
CA PRO A 13 -3.70 -7.20 -4.95
C PRO A 13 -4.04 -6.33 -6.15
N ALA A 14 -4.88 -6.83 -7.05
CA ALA A 14 -5.65 -5.96 -7.92
C ALA A 14 -6.53 -5.08 -7.01
N ASN A 15 -6.15 -3.81 -6.85
CA ASN A 15 -6.80 -2.86 -5.95
C ASN A 15 -6.77 -3.26 -4.47
N SER A 16 -5.62 -3.11 -3.83
CA SER A 16 -5.45 -3.32 -2.39
C SER A 16 -6.13 -2.22 -1.58
N THR A 17 -7.45 -2.32 -1.44
CA THR A 17 -8.17 -1.66 -0.36
C THR A 17 -7.70 -2.28 0.94
N ILE A 18 -6.58 -1.79 1.49
CA ILE A 18 -6.07 -2.08 2.83
C ILE A 18 -7.00 -1.41 3.89
N GLY A 19 -8.31 -1.31 3.59
CA GLY A 19 -9.36 -0.71 4.38
C GLY A 19 -9.00 0.67 4.95
N SER A 20 -9.44 0.89 6.18
CA SER A 20 -9.26 2.14 6.94
C SER A 20 -7.90 2.29 7.63
N ALA A 21 -6.95 1.37 7.41
CA ALA A 21 -5.65 1.45 8.08
C ALA A 21 -4.88 2.68 7.62
N THR A 22 -4.28 3.39 8.58
CA THR A 22 -3.51 4.61 8.32
C THR A 22 -2.03 4.32 8.06
N ALA A 23 -1.56 3.13 8.44
CA ALA A 23 -0.21 2.66 8.21
C ALA A 23 -0.25 1.32 7.48
N VAL A 24 0.39 1.29 6.30
CA VAL A 24 0.42 0.14 5.40
C VAL A 24 1.87 -0.25 5.19
N ALA A 25 2.22 -1.50 5.52
CA ALA A 25 3.50 -2.08 5.15
C ALA A 25 3.36 -2.81 3.82
N CYS A 26 4.27 -2.55 2.88
CA CYS A 26 4.33 -3.24 1.59
C CYS A 26 5.74 -3.72 1.28
N THR A 27 5.85 -4.91 0.68
CA THR A 27 7.08 -5.40 0.07
C THR A 27 6.92 -5.40 -1.45
N LEU A 28 7.89 -4.80 -2.14
CA LEU A 28 7.86 -4.55 -3.57
C LEU A 28 9.01 -5.30 -4.26
N ALA A 29 8.68 -6.10 -5.29
CA ALA A 29 9.66 -6.83 -6.10
C ALA A 29 10.21 -6.03 -7.28
N SER A 30 9.52 -4.97 -7.70
CA SER A 30 9.95 -3.97 -8.67
C SER A 30 9.69 -2.57 -8.11
N THR A 31 10.13 -1.52 -8.81
CA THR A 31 9.59 -0.18 -8.56
C THR A 31 8.08 -0.22 -8.80
N VAL A 32 7.30 0.33 -7.86
CA VAL A 32 5.83 0.38 -7.94
C VAL A 32 5.36 1.82 -7.74
N THR A 33 4.42 2.23 -8.57
CA THR A 33 3.69 3.48 -8.37
C THR A 33 2.43 3.18 -7.57
N ILE A 34 2.27 3.89 -6.45
CA ILE A 34 1.14 3.81 -5.54
C ILE A 34 0.32 5.07 -5.74
N THR A 35 -0.93 4.91 -6.11
CA THR A 35 -1.91 6.00 -6.19
C THR A 35 -2.64 6.09 -4.86
N LEU A 36 -2.67 7.30 -4.30
CA LEU A 36 -3.55 7.67 -3.19
C LEU A 36 -4.90 8.05 -3.79
N GLU A 37 -5.96 7.41 -3.34
CA GLU A 37 -7.33 7.72 -3.73
C GLU A 37 -8.13 8.19 -2.50
N ASP A 38 -9.06 9.12 -2.71
CA ASP A 38 -10.03 9.49 -1.68
C ASP A 38 -11.13 8.42 -1.53
N GLY A 39 -12.03 8.60 -0.56
CA GLY A 39 -13.14 7.67 -0.32
C GLY A 39 -14.15 7.57 -1.47
N ALA A 40 -14.06 8.45 -2.47
CA ALA A 40 -14.87 8.42 -3.69
C ALA A 40 -14.12 7.77 -4.87
N GLY A 41 -12.88 7.31 -4.68
CA GLY A 41 -12.03 6.71 -5.72
C GLY A 41 -11.32 7.73 -6.61
N THR A 42 -11.29 9.01 -6.22
CA THR A 42 -10.58 10.05 -6.97
C THR A 42 -9.12 10.07 -6.57
N ALA A 43 -8.21 10.09 -7.54
CA ALA A 43 -6.78 10.18 -7.27
C ALA A 43 -6.42 11.53 -6.62
N GLU A 44 -5.88 11.47 -5.40
CA GLU A 44 -5.36 12.63 -4.67
C GLU A 44 -3.85 12.81 -4.88
N GLY A 45 -3.14 11.75 -5.26
CA GLY A 45 -1.70 11.82 -5.52
C GLY A 45 -1.07 10.48 -5.87
N THR A 46 0.22 10.52 -6.21
CA THR A 46 1.01 9.32 -6.52
C THR A 46 2.35 9.33 -5.80
N ILE A 47 2.82 8.14 -5.44
CA ILE A 47 4.11 7.91 -4.80
C ILE A 47 4.79 6.79 -5.57
N SER A 48 6.04 6.98 -5.98
CA SER A 48 6.83 5.92 -6.62
C SER A 48 7.88 5.40 -5.65
N LEU A 49 7.82 4.11 -5.33
CA LEU A 49 8.72 3.47 -4.38
C LEU A 49 9.56 2.40 -5.10
N PRO A 50 10.88 2.34 -4.84
CA PRO A 50 11.74 1.32 -5.41
C PRO A 50 11.47 -0.05 -4.78
N THR A 51 12.17 -1.08 -5.23
CA THR A 51 12.13 -2.41 -4.60
C THR A 51 12.48 -2.36 -3.11
N GLY A 52 11.91 -3.28 -2.34
CA GLY A 52 12.16 -3.39 -0.90
C GLY A 52 10.90 -3.31 -0.04
N THR A 53 11.10 -3.20 1.26
CA THR A 53 10.00 -3.09 2.23
C THR A 53 9.82 -1.64 2.66
N HIS A 54 8.60 -1.13 2.50
CA HIS A 54 8.26 0.26 2.77
C HIS A 54 7.05 0.35 3.70
N LYS A 55 6.95 1.48 4.40
CA LYS A 55 5.78 1.85 5.20
C LYS A 55 5.16 3.11 4.58
N VAL A 56 3.91 3.03 4.19
CA VAL A 56 3.14 4.13 3.60
C VAL A 56 2.08 4.58 4.60
N TYR A 57 2.02 5.89 4.83
CA TYR A 57 1.02 6.50 5.69
C TYR A 57 -0.07 7.16 4.84
N LYS A 58 -1.33 6.93 5.23
CA LYS A 58 -2.51 7.51 4.60
C LYS A 58 -3.54 7.93 5.63
N LYS A 59 -4.49 8.76 5.24
CA LYS A 59 -5.69 9.04 6.04
C LYS A 59 -6.59 7.80 6.06
N SER A 60 -7.38 7.64 7.12
CA SER A 60 -8.33 6.54 7.24
C SER A 60 -9.41 6.55 6.15
N THR A 61 -9.67 7.72 5.56
CA THR A 61 -10.62 7.92 4.46
C THR A 61 -10.03 7.68 3.07
N GLN A 62 -8.72 7.43 2.97
CA GLN A 62 -8.02 7.24 1.71
C GLN A 62 -7.77 5.76 1.44
N THR A 63 -7.63 5.38 0.17
CA THR A 63 -7.22 4.04 -0.28
C THR A 63 -5.90 4.10 -1.04
N LEU A 64 -5.23 2.95 -1.18
CA LEU A 64 -3.98 2.83 -1.94
C LEU A 64 -4.20 1.87 -3.10
N THR A 65 -3.94 2.35 -4.31
CA THR A 65 -3.93 1.52 -5.51
C THR A 65 -2.49 1.30 -5.93
N PHE A 66 -2.06 0.04 -5.98
CA PHE A 66 -0.69 -0.34 -6.34
C PHE A 66 -0.66 -0.72 -7.82
N THR A 67 0.00 0.09 -8.64
CA THR A 67 0.19 -0.19 -10.07
C THR A 67 1.50 -0.92 -10.26
N GLY A 68 1.46 -2.25 -10.16
CA GLY A 68 2.62 -3.16 -10.26
C GLY A 68 2.52 -4.37 -9.32
N SER A 69 3.57 -5.20 -9.25
CA SER A 69 3.57 -6.41 -8.42
C SER A 69 4.09 -6.12 -7.01
N ALA A 70 3.18 -5.77 -6.11
CA ALA A 70 3.43 -5.88 -4.67
C ALA A 70 3.39 -7.37 -4.26
N THR A 71 4.42 -7.85 -3.56
CA THR A 71 4.52 -9.25 -3.15
C THR A 71 3.77 -9.52 -1.84
N SER A 72 3.68 -8.50 -0.98
CA SER A 72 2.88 -8.52 0.25
C SER A 72 2.46 -7.11 0.62
N ILE A 73 1.20 -6.96 1.07
CA ILE A 73 0.68 -5.72 1.63
C ILE A 73 -0.14 -6.06 2.88
N ALA A 74 0.05 -5.32 3.97
CA ALA A 74 -0.69 -5.53 5.21
C ALA A 74 -0.79 -4.26 6.06
N HIS A 75 -1.67 -4.31 7.07
CA HIS A 75 -1.69 -3.35 8.16
C HIS A 75 -0.35 -3.38 8.91
N SER A 76 0.16 -2.19 9.21
CA SER A 76 1.26 -1.97 10.15
C SER A 76 0.70 -1.16 11.31
N ASP A 77 1.04 -1.57 12.54
CA ASP A 77 1.00 -0.69 13.70
C ASP A 77 2.10 0.39 13.53
#